data_AF-A0A183GKA9-F1
#
_entry.id   AF-A0A183GKA9-F1
#
_cell.length_a   1.000
_cell.length_b   1.000
_cell.length_c   1.000
_cell.angle_alpha   90.00
_cell.angle_beta   90.00
_cell.angle_gamma   90.00
#
_symmetry.space_group_name_H-M   'P 1'
#
loop_
_entity.id
_entity.type
_entity.pdbx_description
1 polymer ?
#
loop_
_entity_poly.entity_id
_entity_poly.type
_entity_poly.pdbx_seq_one_letter_code
_entity_poly.pdbx_strand_id
1 'polypeptide(L)'
;MHTFDELQNMTDQRCKELVIDFVTYLPFRAVQFFQTSLSIASIPLLVYVVKKYIFGSTIHFNVKIIFIMYYLFAIGHALINTTMQIYQTIRSMLSQPCLAFPTRVEYETFNLCLATMTIGMVNRLFSHRIGHSCHRGQSTAISQDDEETRSDSHELTDGNRYKTSEHLQ
;
A
#
# COMPACT_ATOMS: atom_id res chain seq x y z
N MET A 1 -26.97 0.91 -15.62
CA MET A 1 -26.58 0.62 -14.23
C MET A 1 -27.59 1.36 -13.36
N HIS A 2 -28.47 0.65 -12.66
CA HIS A 2 -29.53 1.26 -11.86
C HIS A 2 -28.93 1.94 -10.62
N THR A 3 -29.48 3.08 -10.22
CA THR A 3 -29.08 3.75 -8.98
C THR A 3 -29.69 3.03 -7.77
N PHE A 4 -29.04 3.13 -6.60
CA PHE A 4 -29.52 2.45 -5.39
C PHE A 4 -30.95 2.86 -5.01
N ASP A 5 -31.30 4.12 -5.27
CA ASP A 5 -32.64 4.67 -5.01
C ASP A 5 -33.72 4.04 -5.92
N GLU A 6 -33.37 3.68 -7.17
CA GLU A 6 -34.28 2.96 -8.08
C GLU A 6 -34.54 1.52 -7.60
N LEU A 7 -33.54 0.86 -7.00
CA LEU A 7 -33.73 -0.47 -6.42
C LEU A 7 -34.64 -0.43 -5.19
N GLN A 8 -34.58 0.64 -4.39
CA GLN A 8 -35.34 0.75 -3.15
C GLN A 8 -36.84 0.96 -3.40
N ASN A 9 -37.21 1.54 -4.54
CA ASN A 9 -38.60 1.86 -4.89
C ASN A 9 -39.25 0.86 -5.86
N MET A 10 -38.59 -0.27 -6.11
CA MET A 10 -39.04 -1.29 -7.05
C MET A 10 -40.06 -2.24 -6.38
N THR A 11 -41.05 -2.71 -7.14
CA THR A 11 -41.99 -3.73 -6.64
C THR A 11 -41.25 -5.03 -6.31
N ASP A 12 -41.66 -5.71 -5.22
CA ASP A 12 -41.04 -6.95 -4.73
C ASP A 12 -40.83 -8.01 -5.84
N GLN A 13 -41.76 -8.08 -6.79
CA GLN A 13 -41.70 -9.04 -7.89
C GLN A 13 -40.57 -8.74 -8.89
N ARG A 14 -40.37 -7.47 -9.27
CA ARG A 14 -39.25 -7.07 -10.14
C ARG A 14 -37.91 -7.15 -9.41
N CYS A 15 -37.89 -6.79 -8.13
CA CYS A 15 -36.71 -6.98 -7.28
C CYS A 15 -36.28 -8.44 -7.28
N LYS A 16 -37.22 -9.38 -7.10
CA LYS A 16 -36.96 -10.81 -7.11
C LYS A 16 -36.36 -11.30 -8.44
N GLU A 17 -36.93 -10.90 -9.58
CA GLU A 17 -36.39 -11.29 -10.90
C GLU A 17 -34.96 -10.78 -11.11
N LEU A 18 -34.71 -9.51 -10.78
CA LEU A 18 -33.42 -8.86 -10.99
C LEU A 18 -32.34 -9.43 -10.06
N VAL A 19 -32.69 -9.71 -8.80
CA VAL A 19 -31.79 -10.40 -7.86
C VAL A 19 -31.49 -11.81 -8.35
N ILE A 20 -32.51 -12.58 -8.78
CA ILE A 20 -32.30 -13.96 -9.23
C ILE A 20 -31.36 -13.96 -10.43
N ASP A 21 -31.56 -13.09 -11.42
CA ASP A 21 -30.70 -13.00 -12.60
C ASP A 21 -29.25 -12.65 -12.21
N PHE A 22 -29.08 -11.68 -11.31
CA PHE A 22 -27.75 -11.29 -10.83
C PHE A 22 -27.06 -12.38 -9.98
N VAL A 23 -27.79 -12.97 -9.04
CA VAL A 23 -27.28 -14.00 -8.13
C VAL A 23 -27.01 -15.31 -8.86
N THR A 24 -27.75 -15.62 -9.92
CA THR A 24 -27.50 -16.79 -10.77
C THR A 24 -26.50 -16.53 -11.89
N TYR A 25 -26.04 -15.29 -12.07
CA TYR A 25 -25.00 -14.96 -13.04
C TYR A 25 -23.68 -15.66 -12.70
N LEU A 26 -23.42 -16.80 -13.35
CA LEU A 26 -22.30 -17.68 -13.10
C LEU A 26 -20.92 -16.97 -13.11
N PRO A 27 -20.65 -16.03 -14.04
CA PRO A 27 -19.38 -15.29 -14.04
C PRO A 27 -19.17 -14.47 -12.77
N PHE A 28 -20.21 -13.86 -12.21
CA PHE A 28 -20.10 -13.07 -10.98
C PHE A 28 -19.70 -13.95 -9.79
N ARG A 29 -20.35 -15.11 -9.63
CA ARG A 29 -19.99 -16.09 -8.59
C ARG A 29 -18.59 -16.64 -8.76
N ALA A 30 -18.16 -16.89 -10.00
CA ALA A 30 -16.81 -17.35 -10.27
C ALA A 30 -15.78 -16.31 -9.81
N VAL A 31 -15.95 -15.05 -10.22
CA VAL A 31 -15.05 -13.95 -9.82
C VAL A 31 -15.02 -13.80 -8.29
N GLN A 32 -16.17 -13.84 -7.63
CA GLN A 32 -16.25 -13.77 -6.17
C GLN A 32 -15.52 -14.95 -5.51
N PHE A 33 -15.71 -16.17 -6.00
CA PHE A 33 -15.01 -17.34 -5.47
C PHE A 33 -13.50 -17.24 -5.66
N PHE A 34 -13.04 -16.82 -6.84
CA PHE A 34 -11.63 -16.59 -7.11
C PHE A 34 -11.04 -15.51 -6.20
N GLN A 35 -11.72 -14.38 -6.05
CA GLN A 35 -11.25 -13.28 -5.22
C GLN A 35 -11.22 -13.66 -3.72
N THR A 36 -12.24 -14.38 -3.23
CA THR A 36 -12.25 -14.94 -1.87
C THR A 36 -11.09 -15.91 -1.67
N SER A 37 -10.88 -16.83 -2.63
CA SER A 37 -9.80 -17.82 -2.54
C SER A 37 -8.42 -17.16 -2.51
N LEU A 38 -8.19 -16.17 -3.39
CA LEU A 38 -6.96 -15.39 -3.41
C LEU A 38 -6.75 -14.63 -2.09
N SER A 39 -7.81 -14.02 -1.55
CA SER A 39 -7.76 -13.29 -0.29
C SER A 39 -7.41 -14.21 0.88
N ILE A 40 -8.06 -15.38 0.98
CA ILE A 40 -7.77 -16.40 2.00
C ILE A 40 -6.35 -16.92 1.86
N ALA A 41 -5.88 -17.23 0.64
CA ALA A 41 -4.52 -17.72 0.41
C ALA A 41 -3.45 -16.66 0.69
N SER A 42 -3.78 -15.37 0.49
CA SER A 42 -2.85 -14.27 0.73
C SER A 42 -2.54 -14.07 2.22
N ILE A 43 -3.50 -14.31 3.12
CA ILE A 43 -3.32 -14.11 4.57
C ILE A 43 -2.16 -14.96 5.13
N PRO A 44 -2.13 -16.30 5.00
CA PRO A 44 -1.02 -17.11 5.51
C PRO A 44 0.29 -16.80 4.80
N LEU A 45 0.26 -16.45 3.51
CA LEU A 45 1.44 -16.05 2.76
C LEU A 45 2.05 -14.75 3.33
N LEU A 46 1.22 -13.72 3.58
CA LEU A 46 1.65 -12.46 4.17
C LEU A 46 2.19 -12.67 5.60
N VAL A 47 1.51 -13.46 6.42
CA VAL A 47 1.97 -13.81 7.77
C VAL A 47 3.31 -14.56 7.71
N TYR A 48 3.47 -15.49 6.78
CA TYR A 48 4.72 -16.20 6.56
C TYR A 48 5.86 -15.24 6.18
N VAL A 49 5.60 -14.32 5.24
CA VAL A 49 6.60 -13.35 4.79
C VAL A 49 7.05 -12.44 5.93
N VAL A 50 6.09 -11.93 6.73
CA VAL A 50 6.39 -11.13 7.92
C VAL A 50 7.29 -11.91 8.89
N LYS A 51 6.89 -13.14 9.23
CA LYS A 51 7.62 -13.98 10.18
C LYS A 51 9.02 -14.30 9.69
N LYS A 52 9.19 -14.72 8.44
CA LYS A 52 10.46 -15.22 7.92
C LYS A 52 11.42 -14.10 7.51
N TYR A 53 10.93 -13.10 6.79
CA TYR A 53 11.79 -12.09 6.18
C TYR A 53 11.94 -10.83 7.03
N ILE A 54 10.91 -10.38 7.74
CA ILE A 54 10.99 -9.12 8.50
C ILE A 54 11.67 -9.34 9.85
N PHE A 55 11.22 -10.35 10.61
CA PHE A 55 11.80 -10.64 11.91
C PHE A 55 13.22 -11.21 11.82
N GLY A 56 13.52 -11.99 10.78
CA GLY A 56 14.85 -12.57 10.57
C GLY A 56 15.89 -11.63 9.95
N SER A 57 15.48 -10.48 9.44
CA SER A 57 16.39 -9.56 8.74
C SER A 57 17.23 -8.71 9.71
N THR A 58 18.43 -8.33 9.29
CA THR A 58 19.35 -7.42 10.00
C THR A 58 19.07 -5.94 9.75
N ILE A 59 17.96 -5.60 9.06
CA ILE A 59 17.56 -4.22 8.77
C ILE A 59 17.36 -3.39 10.05
N HIS A 60 17.62 -2.07 9.96
CA HIS A 60 17.32 -1.09 11.01
C HIS A 60 15.88 -1.16 11.53
N PHE A 61 15.72 -0.97 12.84
CA PHE A 61 14.44 -1.10 13.55
C PHE A 61 13.32 -0.21 12.96
N ASN A 62 13.64 1.03 12.59
CA ASN A 62 12.65 1.97 12.02
C ASN A 62 12.05 1.45 10.70
N VAL A 63 12.90 0.90 9.83
CA VAL A 63 12.47 0.33 8.55
C VAL A 63 11.65 -0.95 8.79
N LYS A 64 12.03 -1.78 9.77
CA LYS A 64 11.23 -2.95 10.18
C LYS A 64 9.81 -2.56 10.60
N ILE A 65 9.64 -1.52 11.42
CA ILE A 65 8.30 -1.05 11.84
C ILE A 65 7.46 -0.65 10.63
N ILE A 66 8.05 0.08 9.67
CA ILE A 66 7.32 0.50 8.45
C ILE A 66 6.83 -0.72 7.67
N PHE A 67 7.68 -1.73 7.48
CA PHE A 67 7.28 -2.96 6.82
C PHE A 67 6.21 -3.72 7.61
N ILE A 68 6.38 -3.91 8.93
CA ILE A 68 5.37 -4.60 9.76
C ILE A 68 4.01 -3.91 9.61
N MET A 69 3.96 -2.58 9.75
CA MET A 69 2.72 -1.83 9.59
C MET A 69 2.12 -2.00 8.19
N TYR A 70 2.94 -1.94 7.14
CA TYR A 70 2.48 -2.16 5.76
C TYR A 70 1.84 -3.55 5.58
N TYR A 71 2.50 -4.61 6.06
CA TYR A 71 1.95 -5.97 5.97
C TYR A 71 0.69 -6.15 6.84
N LEU A 72 0.60 -5.49 8.00
CA LEU A 72 -0.61 -5.49 8.81
C LEU A 72 -1.79 -4.83 8.07
N PHE A 73 -1.56 -3.72 7.37
CA PHE A 73 -2.58 -3.11 6.50
C PHE A 73 -3.01 -4.05 5.38
N ALA A 74 -2.06 -4.72 4.71
CA ALA A 74 -2.38 -5.69 3.66
C ALA A 74 -3.21 -6.88 4.20
N ILE A 75 -2.85 -7.41 5.37
CA ILE A 75 -3.61 -8.47 6.05
C ILE A 75 -5.02 -7.97 6.42
N GLY A 76 -5.13 -6.77 6.99
CA GLY A 76 -6.42 -6.16 7.32
C GLY A 76 -7.32 -6.00 6.10
N HIS A 77 -6.76 -5.52 4.98
CA HIS A 77 -7.46 -5.38 3.71
C HIS A 77 -7.94 -6.74 3.18
N ALA A 78 -7.11 -7.78 3.23
CA ALA A 78 -7.50 -9.14 2.87
C ALA A 78 -8.63 -9.67 3.78
N LEU A 79 -8.55 -9.46 5.09
CA LEU A 79 -9.57 -9.89 6.05
C LEU A 79 -10.92 -9.22 5.78
N ILE A 80 -10.94 -7.90 5.56
CA ILE A 80 -12.18 -7.16 5.25
C ILE A 80 -12.80 -7.65 3.95
N ASN A 81 -12.00 -7.81 2.89
CA ASN A 81 -12.48 -8.33 1.61
C ASN A 81 -13.05 -9.75 1.74
N THR A 82 -12.35 -10.63 2.45
CA THR A 82 -12.83 -11.99 2.72
C THR A 82 -14.15 -11.97 3.51
N THR A 83 -14.24 -11.14 4.54
CA THR A 83 -15.44 -11.02 5.38
C THR A 83 -16.62 -10.50 4.57
N MET A 84 -16.41 -9.46 3.76
CA MET A 84 -17.43 -8.88 2.88
C MET A 84 -17.94 -9.91 1.87
N GLN A 85 -17.05 -10.66 1.22
CA GLN A 85 -17.44 -11.67 0.23
C GLN A 85 -18.14 -12.87 0.86
N ILE A 86 -17.69 -13.34 2.02
CA ILE A 86 -18.38 -14.39 2.78
C ILE A 86 -19.76 -13.91 3.21
N TYR A 87 -19.86 -12.69 3.71
CA TYR A 87 -21.13 -12.08 4.12
C TYR A 87 -22.14 -12.01 2.98
N GLN A 88 -21.70 -11.51 1.80
CA GLN A 88 -22.53 -11.49 0.59
C GLN A 88 -22.94 -12.89 0.13
N THR A 89 -22.02 -13.85 0.20
CA THR A 89 -22.29 -15.26 -0.16
C THR A 89 -23.36 -15.85 0.76
N ILE A 90 -23.19 -15.71 2.08
CA ILE A 90 -24.13 -16.22 3.08
C ILE A 90 -25.51 -15.57 2.90
N ARG A 91 -25.57 -14.24 2.73
CA ARG A 91 -26.85 -13.54 2.49
C ARG A 91 -27.52 -13.99 1.20
N SER A 92 -26.77 -14.23 0.13
CA SER A 92 -27.32 -14.74 -1.13
C SER A 92 -27.93 -16.15 -1.01
N MET A 93 -27.52 -16.92 0.02
CA MET A 93 -28.02 -18.27 0.29
C MET A 93 -29.17 -18.31 1.30
N LEU A 94 -29.17 -17.42 2.32
CA LEU A 94 -30.01 -17.57 3.51
C LEU A 94 -31.41 -16.94 3.42
N SER A 95 -31.66 -15.89 2.64
CA SER A 95 -32.95 -15.22 2.77
C SER A 95 -33.34 -14.33 1.59
N GLN A 96 -34.65 -14.05 1.56
CA GLN A 96 -35.41 -13.17 0.67
C GLN A 96 -34.54 -12.37 -0.31
N PRO A 97 -34.71 -12.56 -1.64
CA PRO A 97 -33.83 -11.97 -2.64
C PRO A 97 -33.65 -10.45 -2.48
N CYS A 98 -34.69 -9.74 -2.02
CA CYS A 98 -34.64 -8.30 -1.80
C CYS A 98 -33.81 -7.85 -0.57
N LEU A 99 -33.44 -8.75 0.33
CA LEU A 99 -32.55 -8.50 1.47
C LEU A 99 -31.13 -9.06 1.28
N ALA A 100 -30.86 -9.70 0.14
CA ALA A 100 -29.57 -10.30 -0.15
C ALA A 100 -28.47 -9.23 -0.30
N PHE A 101 -28.84 -8.01 -0.71
CA PHE A 101 -27.90 -6.91 -0.84
C PHE A 101 -27.58 -6.28 0.53
N PRO A 102 -26.31 -5.92 0.78
CA PRO A 102 -25.95 -5.14 1.95
C PRO A 102 -26.68 -3.80 1.91
N THR A 103 -27.04 -3.30 3.09
CA THR A 103 -27.56 -1.95 3.23
C THR A 103 -26.53 -0.94 2.74
N ARG A 104 -27.00 0.23 2.26
CA ARG A 104 -26.13 1.32 1.81
C ARG A 104 -25.06 1.67 2.84
N VAL A 105 -25.45 1.74 4.11
CA VAL A 105 -24.55 2.06 5.23
C VAL A 105 -23.45 1.02 5.38
N GLU A 106 -23.77 -0.27 5.29
CA GLU A 106 -22.77 -1.35 5.35
C GLU A 106 -21.79 -1.24 4.17
N TYR A 107 -22.30 -1.08 2.95
CA TYR A 107 -21.46 -0.97 1.75
C TYR A 107 -20.54 0.26 1.77
N GLU A 108 -21.07 1.43 2.15
CA GLU A 108 -20.28 2.65 2.30
C GLU A 108 -19.22 2.51 3.40
N THR A 109 -19.56 1.86 4.52
CA THR A 109 -18.61 1.59 5.62
C THR A 109 -17.46 0.69 5.15
N PHE A 110 -17.75 -0.39 4.44
CA PHE A 110 -16.72 -1.27 3.91
C PHE A 110 -15.81 -0.55 2.90
N ASN A 111 -16.39 0.20 1.97
CA ASN A 111 -15.61 0.96 0.99
C ASN A 111 -14.77 2.05 1.62
N LEU A 112 -15.29 2.76 2.63
CA LEU A 112 -14.51 3.74 3.37
C LEU A 112 -13.34 3.08 4.10
N CYS A 113 -13.54 1.88 4.67
CA CYS A 113 -12.48 1.12 5.32
C CYS A 113 -11.39 0.69 4.31
N LEU A 114 -11.78 0.17 3.15
CA LEU A 114 -10.84 -0.22 2.10
C LEU A 114 -10.08 0.99 1.52
N ALA A 115 -10.78 2.10 1.29
CA ALA A 115 -10.19 3.34 0.78
C ALA A 115 -9.18 3.93 1.78
N THR A 116 -9.54 4.00 3.07
CA THR A 116 -8.63 4.51 4.12
C THR A 116 -7.38 3.63 4.26
N MET A 117 -7.52 2.30 4.18
CA MET A 117 -6.36 1.39 4.16
C MET A 117 -5.48 1.60 2.92
N THR A 118 -6.08 1.77 1.74
CA THR A 118 -5.35 1.99 0.48
C THR A 118 -4.59 3.32 0.50
N ILE A 119 -5.25 4.40 0.90
CA ILE A 119 -4.64 5.72 1.06
C ILE A 119 -3.50 5.66 2.09
N GLY A 120 -3.71 4.94 3.21
CA GLY A 120 -2.69 4.70 4.23
C GLY A 120 -1.44 4.01 3.65
N MET A 121 -1.61 2.97 2.84
CA MET A 121 -0.51 2.29 2.17
C MET A 121 0.26 3.21 1.22
N VAL A 122 -0.47 3.97 0.38
CA VAL A 122 0.13 4.91 -0.57
C VAL A 122 0.91 6.01 0.14
N ASN A 123 0.33 6.62 1.17
CA ASN A 123 0.99 7.67 1.95
C ASN A 123 2.30 7.20 2.59
N ARG A 124 2.33 5.98 3.15
CA ARG A 124 3.58 5.44 3.73
C ARG A 124 4.67 5.24 2.68
N LEU A 125 4.32 4.78 1.47
CA LEU A 125 5.27 4.63 0.38
C LEU A 125 5.82 5.98 -0.08
N PHE A 126 4.97 7.00 -0.16
CA PHE A 126 5.39 8.38 -0.49
C PHE A 126 6.30 8.96 0.59
N SER A 127 5.93 8.90 1.87
CA SER A 127 6.76 9.41 2.97
C SER A 127 8.13 8.74 3.02
N HIS A 128 8.20 7.43 2.78
CA HIS A 128 9.48 6.71 2.73
C HIS A 128 10.35 7.17 1.56
N ARG A 129 9.77 7.36 0.36
CA ARG A 129 10.50 7.80 -0.84
C ARG A 129 11.03 9.23 -0.70
N ILE A 130 10.24 10.13 -0.12
CA ILE A 130 10.64 11.52 0.11
C ILE A 130 11.75 11.59 1.15
N GLY A 131 11.62 10.89 2.28
CA GLY A 131 12.64 10.86 3.33
C GLY A 131 13.99 10.33 2.83
N HIS A 132 13.98 9.27 2.01
CA HIS A 132 15.20 8.72 1.44
C HIS A 132 15.86 9.68 0.42
N SER A 133 15.06 10.44 -0.33
CA SER A 133 15.58 11.41 -1.30
C SER A 133 16.24 12.62 -0.62
N CYS A 134 15.66 13.12 0.48
CA CYS A 134 16.25 14.21 1.26
C CYS A 134 17.57 13.82 1.91
N HIS A 135 17.66 12.62 2.50
CA HIS A 135 18.91 12.17 3.13
C HIS A 135 20.04 12.01 2.12
N ARG A 136 19.74 11.56 0.89
CA ARG A 136 20.76 11.38 -0.15
C ARG A 136 21.30 12.72 -0.68
N GLY A 137 20.43 13.72 -0.83
CA GLY A 137 20.82 15.07 -1.26
C GLY A 137 21.75 15.78 -0.28
N GLN A 138 21.55 15.57 1.03
CA GLN A 138 22.38 16.17 2.06
C GLN A 138 23.80 15.57 2.10
N SER A 139 23.93 14.25 1.88
CA SER A 139 25.25 13.60 1.81
C SER A 139 26.05 14.02 0.58
N THR A 140 25.41 14.31 -0.55
CA THR A 140 26.12 14.80 -1.74
C THR A 140 26.57 16.25 -1.62
N ALA A 141 25.79 17.11 -0.94
CA ALA A 141 26.18 18.50 -0.72
C ALA A 141 27.43 18.60 0.18
N ILE A 142 27.49 17.80 1.26
CA ILE A 142 28.63 17.78 2.18
C ILE A 142 29.92 17.31 1.47
N SER A 143 29.84 16.33 0.56
CA SER A 143 31.02 15.89 -0.19
C SER A 143 31.55 16.94 -1.18
N GLN A 144 30.72 17.85 -1.70
CA GLN A 144 31.21 18.91 -2.59
C GLN A 144 31.96 20.01 -1.82
N ASP A 145 31.48 20.40 -0.64
CA ASP A 145 32.16 21.41 0.19
C ASP A 145 33.56 20.94 0.64
N ASP A 146 33.72 19.64 0.94
CA ASP A 146 35.01 19.05 1.32
C ASP A 146 36.00 18.98 0.14
N GLU A 147 35.52 18.85 -1.10
CA GLU A 147 36.38 18.76 -2.29
C GLU A 147 36.80 20.16 -2.79
N GLU A 148 35.93 21.17 -2.68
CA GLU A 148 36.25 22.56 -3.00
C GLU A 148 37.27 23.14 -2.01
N THR A 149 37.11 22.89 -0.70
CA THR A 149 38.08 23.32 0.33
C THR A 149 39.47 22.67 0.14
N ARG A 150 39.52 21.47 -0.44
CA ARG A 150 40.77 20.75 -0.70
C ARG A 150 41.51 21.25 -1.95
N SER A 151 40.81 21.73 -2.98
CA SER A 151 41.46 22.32 -4.16
C SER A 151 42.14 23.64 -3.83
N ASP A 152 41.50 24.52 -3.05
CA ASP A 152 42.10 25.82 -2.66
C ASP A 152 43.36 25.66 -1.80
N SER A 153 43.45 24.58 -1.03
CA SER A 153 44.62 24.28 -0.20
C SER A 153 45.85 23.83 -1.00
N HIS A 154 45.64 23.28 -2.20
CA HIS A 154 46.73 22.77 -3.04
C HIS A 154 47.36 23.87 -3.93
N GLU A 155 46.61 24.93 -4.27
CA GLU A 155 47.13 26.02 -5.10
C GLU A 155 48.07 26.96 -4.30
N LEU A 156 47.95 27.02 -2.97
CA LEU A 156 48.81 27.83 -2.12
C LEU A 156 50.17 27.21 -1.77
N THR A 157 50.42 25.93 -2.09
CA THR A 157 51.70 25.26 -1.73
C THR A 157 52.73 25.19 -2.86
N ASP A 158 52.36 25.41 -4.13
CA ASP A 158 53.31 25.37 -5.26
C ASP A 158 53.95 26.73 -5.59
N GLY A 159 53.42 27.84 -5.06
CA GLY A 159 53.93 29.19 -5.34
C GLY A 159 55.25 29.57 -4.67
N ASN A 160 55.78 28.78 -3.73
CA ASN A 160 56.91 29.20 -2.87
C ASN A 160 58.23 28.45 -3.11
N ARG A 161 58.33 27.61 -4.16
CA ARG A 161 59.52 26.76 -4.38
C ARG A 161 60.51 27.27 -5.45
N TYR A 162 60.39 28.52 -5.92
CA TYR A 162 61.25 29.07 -6.99
C TYR A 162 62.15 30.26 -6.61
N LYS A 163 62.27 30.63 -5.33
CA LYS A 163 63.03 31.84 -4.92
C LYS A 163 64.37 31.61 -4.19
N THR A 164 64.98 30.43 -4.28
CA THR A 164 66.22 30.12 -3.51
C THR A 164 67.38 29.61 -4.36
N SER A 165 67.71 30.24 -5.50
CA SER A 165 68.88 29.82 -6.30
C SER A 165 69.65 30.93 -7.03
N GLU A 166 69.66 32.17 -6.53
CA GLU A 166 70.46 33.26 -7.17
C GLU A 166 71.38 34.04 -6.21
N HIS A 167 72.00 33.39 -5.23
CA HIS A 167 73.02 34.06 -4.39
C HIS A 167 74.23 33.19 -4.06
N LEU A 168 74.90 32.69 -5.09
CA LEU A 168 76.23 32.09 -4.97
C LEU A 168 77.00 32.23 -6.28
N GLN A 169 77.51 33.44 -6.54
CA GLN A 169 78.68 33.69 -7.39
C GLN A 169 79.24 35.09 -7.12
#